data_AF-A0A382ZMW0-F1
#
_entry.id   AF-A0A382ZMW0-F1
#
_cell.length_a   1.000
_cell.length_b   1.000
_cell.length_c   1.000
_cell.angle_alpha   90.00
_cell.angle_beta   90.00
_cell.angle_gamma   90.00
#
_symmetry.space_group_name_H-M   'P 1'
#
loop_
_entity.id
_entity.type
_entity.pdbx_description
1 polymer ?
#
loop_
_entity_poly.entity_id
_entity_poly.type
_entity_poly.pdbx_seq_one_letter_code
_entity_poly.pdbx_strand_id
1 'polypeptide(L)'
;KAVLPVIFIKLNYPEYIYLSSLCVFIGHVFPLWLKFKGGKGIATYVGILFCINLMFGLIFIFTWLIIYLIFKYSSLSSLIASLSIPTYLLLFVNGKNIFFFLIMFVLIFFTHRKNIKRLINKEESKTKIY
;
A
#
# COMPACT_ATOMS: atom_id res chain seq x y z
N LYS A 1 8.28 6.77 8.34
CA LYS A 1 8.25 5.63 9.30
C LYS A 1 8.73 4.33 8.67
N ALA A 2 8.35 3.99 7.43
CA ALA A 2 8.74 2.71 6.81
C ALA A 2 10.15 2.67 6.20
N VAL A 3 10.61 3.78 5.62
CA VAL A 3 11.80 3.79 4.75
C VAL A 3 13.08 3.45 5.51
N LEU A 4 13.38 4.13 6.62
CA LEU A 4 14.57 3.90 7.44
C LEU A 4 14.73 2.44 7.91
N PRO A 5 13.74 1.81 8.58
CA PRO A 5 13.89 0.44 9.05
C PRO A 5 14.01 -0.58 7.90
N VAL A 6 13.27 -0.38 6.80
CA VAL A 6 13.31 -1.33 5.67
C VAL A 6 14.63 -1.21 4.90
N ILE A 7 15.19 -0.01 4.74
CA ILE A 7 16.53 0.15 4.15
C ILE A 7 17.61 -0.48 5.04
N PHE A 8 17.54 -0.24 6.36
CA PHE A 8 18.49 -0.84 7.29
C PHE A 8 18.49 -2.38 7.20
N ILE A 9 17.30 -2.98 7.13
CA ILE A 9 17.15 -4.43 7.00
C ILE A 9 17.57 -4.91 5.61
N LYS A 10 17.29 -4.16 4.56
CA LYS A 10 17.76 -4.48 3.21
C LYS A 10 19.29 -4.58 3.13
N LEU A 11 20.00 -3.72 3.84
CA LEU A 11 21.47 -3.70 3.83
C LEU A 11 22.09 -4.79 4.72
N ASN A 12 21.52 -5.04 5.89
CA ASN A 12 22.11 -5.97 6.87
C ASN A 12 21.54 -7.40 6.81
N TYR A 13 20.26 -7.55 6.47
CA TYR A 13 19.52 -8.82 6.52
C TYR A 13 18.49 -8.93 5.37
N PRO A 14 18.95 -9.04 4.11
CA PRO A 14 18.08 -8.98 2.93
C PRO A 14 17.02 -10.10 2.91
N GLU A 15 17.28 -11.25 3.53
CA GLU A 15 16.34 -12.37 3.61
C GLU A 15 15.05 -12.03 4.36
N TYR A 16 15.13 -11.13 5.35
CA TYR A 16 13.99 -10.74 6.18
C TYR A 16 13.27 -9.48 5.70
N ILE A 17 13.57 -8.98 4.49
CA ILE A 17 13.00 -7.73 3.98
C ILE A 17 11.47 -7.77 3.90
N TYR A 18 10.88 -8.89 3.50
CA TYR A 18 9.42 -9.04 3.39
C TYR A 18 8.75 -9.14 4.75
N LEU A 19 9.30 -9.97 5.64
CA LEU A 19 8.76 -10.15 6.99
C LEU A 19 8.82 -8.84 7.78
N SER A 20 9.95 -8.14 7.74
CA SER A 20 10.11 -6.85 8.39
C SER A 20 9.20 -5.77 7.81
N SER A 21 9.04 -5.73 6.49
CA SER A 21 8.10 -4.81 5.82
C SER A 21 6.66 -5.04 6.29
N LEU A 22 6.27 -6.31 6.48
CA LEU A 22 4.96 -6.68 7.01
C LEU A 22 4.80 -6.19 8.46
N CYS A 23 5.80 -6.42 9.32
CA CYS A 23 5.79 -5.93 10.71
C CYS A 23 5.70 -4.40 10.78
N VAL A 24 6.48 -3.69 9.95
CA VAL A 24 6.45 -2.22 9.87
C VAL A 24 5.09 -1.71 9.40
N PHE A 25 4.47 -2.40 8.44
CA PHE A 25 3.13 -2.06 7.98
C PHE A 25 2.07 -2.28 9.06
N ILE A 26 2.08 -3.44 9.73
CA ILE A 26 1.17 -3.74 10.83
C ILE A 26 1.34 -2.74 11.97
N GLY A 27 2.57 -2.44 12.38
CA GLY A 27 2.84 -1.46 13.44
C GLY A 27 2.35 -0.05 13.11
N HIS A 28 2.24 0.30 11.82
CA HIS A 28 1.65 1.57 11.39
C HIS A 28 0.12 1.56 11.37
N VAL A 29 -0.49 0.45 10.94
CA VAL A 29 -1.95 0.32 10.85
C VAL A 29 -2.58 0.06 12.22
N PHE A 30 -1.88 -0.69 13.08
CA PHE A 30 -2.32 -1.10 14.41
C PHE A 30 -1.29 -0.71 15.49
N PRO A 31 -0.99 0.59 15.65
CA PRO A 31 -0.02 1.05 16.64
C PRO A 31 -0.51 0.79 18.06
N LEU A 32 0.32 0.14 18.87
CA LEU A 32 0.04 -0.19 20.27
C LEU A 32 -0.29 1.06 21.10
N TRP A 33 0.46 2.15 20.89
CA TRP A 33 0.29 3.41 21.64
C TRP A 33 -1.00 4.17 21.30
N LEU A 34 -1.71 3.83 20.22
CA LEU A 34 -3.03 4.40 19.90
C LEU A 34 -4.17 3.37 20.08
N LYS A 35 -3.99 2.38 20.95
CA LYS A 35 -5.00 1.32 21.20
C LYS A 35 -5.44 0.65 19.89
N PHE A 36 -4.48 0.34 19.01
CA PHE A 36 -4.70 -0.27 17.70
C PHE A 36 -5.55 0.56 16.72
N LYS A 37 -5.68 1.88 16.94
CA LYS A 37 -6.34 2.81 16.02
C LYS A 37 -5.30 3.57 15.20
N GLY A 38 -4.81 2.95 14.13
CA GLY A 38 -3.86 3.57 13.20
C GLY A 38 -4.49 4.13 11.92
N GLY A 39 -3.61 4.51 11.00
CA GLY A 39 -3.98 5.04 9.68
C GLY A 39 -4.24 3.95 8.63
N LYS A 40 -4.52 4.38 7.39
CA LYS A 40 -4.82 3.46 6.27
C LYS A 40 -3.60 2.72 5.71
N GLY A 41 -2.39 3.19 6.01
CA GLY A 41 -1.14 2.51 5.62
C GLY A 41 -0.58 2.81 4.24
N ILE A 42 -1.23 3.64 3.40
CA ILE A 42 -0.79 3.88 2.01
C ILE A 42 0.64 4.45 1.94
N ALA A 43 0.95 5.51 2.70
CA ALA A 43 2.29 6.12 2.68
C ALA A 43 3.38 5.13 3.15
N THR A 44 3.04 4.27 4.10
CA THR A 44 3.91 3.19 4.59
C THR A 44 4.12 2.14 3.51
N TYR A 45 3.07 1.75 2.80
CA TYR A 45 3.15 0.81 1.68
C TYR A 45 4.01 1.34 0.54
N VAL A 46 3.80 2.59 0.11
CA VAL A 46 4.62 3.24 -0.92
C VAL A 46 6.10 3.25 -0.51
N GLY A 47 6.41 3.59 0.74
CA GLY A 47 7.77 3.52 1.26
C GLY A 47 8.37 2.11 1.19
N ILE A 48 7.61 1.08 1.56
CA ILE A 48 8.01 -0.33 1.43
C ILE A 48 8.29 -0.69 -0.03
N LEU A 49 7.41 -0.32 -0.96
CA LEU A 49 7.59 -0.59 -2.38
C LEU A 49 8.90 0.00 -2.89
N PHE A 50 9.17 1.27 -2.62
CA PHE A 50 10.43 1.92 -3.01
C PHE A 50 11.67 1.26 -2.41
N CYS A 51 11.58 0.79 -1.16
CA CYS A 51 12.70 0.10 -0.53
C CYS A 51 12.95 -1.27 -1.15
N ILE A 52 11.90 -2.03 -1.47
CA ILE A 52 12.03 -3.34 -2.12
C ILE A 52 12.54 -3.14 -3.55
N ASN A 53 11.81 -2.37 -4.36
CA ASN A 53 12.16 -2.05 -5.74
C ASN A 53 11.54 -0.71 -6.17
N LEU A 54 12.40 0.22 -6.59
CA LEU A 54 12.00 1.54 -7.11
C LEU A 54 10.91 1.44 -8.20
N MET A 55 10.97 0.43 -9.06
CA MET A 55 9.99 0.23 -10.12
C MET A 55 8.58 -0.03 -9.57
N PHE A 56 8.44 -0.78 -8.48
CA PHE A 56 7.14 -1.05 -7.87
C PHE A 56 6.55 0.24 -7.27
N GLY A 57 7.37 1.07 -6.65
CA GLY A 57 6.95 2.37 -6.13
C GLY A 57 6.46 3.30 -7.25
N LEU A 58 7.17 3.34 -8.37
CA LEU A 58 6.77 4.11 -9.55
C LEU A 58 5.46 3.63 -10.14
N ILE A 59 5.31 2.31 -10.38
CA ILE A 59 4.07 1.73 -10.90
C ILE A 59 2.89 2.12 -10.01
N PHE A 60 3.03 1.98 -8.69
CA PHE A 60 1.99 2.37 -7.74
C PHE A 60 1.61 3.85 -7.86
N ILE A 61 2.59 4.76 -7.90
CA ILE A 61 2.32 6.20 -7.99
C ILE A 61 1.64 6.55 -9.30
N PHE A 62 2.13 6.00 -10.42
CA PHE A 62 1.52 6.24 -11.72
C PHE A 62 0.09 5.75 -11.78
N THR A 63 -0.19 4.50 -11.35
CA THR A 63 -1.55 3.96 -11.35
C THR A 63 -2.46 4.73 -10.40
N TRP A 64 -1.95 5.10 -9.22
CA TRP A 64 -2.69 5.92 -8.26
C TRP A 64 -3.07 7.27 -8.85
N LEU A 65 -2.12 7.98 -9.48
CA LEU A 65 -2.30 9.31 -10.03
C LEU A 65 -3.30 9.29 -11.19
N ILE A 66 -3.19 8.32 -12.11
CA ILE A 66 -4.12 8.16 -13.24
C ILE A 66 -5.55 7.96 -12.72
N ILE A 67 -5.76 7.01 -11.82
CA ILE A 67 -7.09 6.73 -11.26
C ILE A 67 -7.61 7.92 -10.45
N TYR A 68 -6.72 8.62 -9.75
CA TYR A 68 -7.09 9.81 -8.97
C TYR A 68 -7.58 10.94 -9.86
N LEU A 69 -6.92 11.20 -10.99
CA LEU A 69 -7.34 12.24 -11.93
C LEU A 69 -8.68 11.91 -12.59
N ILE A 70 -8.94 10.64 -12.91
CA ILE A 70 -10.18 10.21 -13.56
C ILE A 70 -11.35 10.24 -12.57
N PHE A 71 -11.20 9.60 -11.41
CA PHE A 71 -12.31 9.34 -10.49
C PHE A 71 -12.42 10.38 -9.36
N LYS A 72 -11.35 11.13 -9.07
CA LYS A 72 -11.27 12.11 -7.96
C LYS A 72 -11.53 11.50 -6.58
N TYR A 73 -11.28 10.20 -6.42
CA TYR A 73 -11.40 9.48 -5.15
C TYR A 73 -10.05 8.90 -4.72
N SER A 74 -9.43 9.50 -3.71
CA SER A 74 -8.14 9.03 -3.17
C SER A 74 -8.17 7.58 -2.66
N SER A 75 -9.29 7.15 -2.07
CA SER A 75 -9.52 5.78 -1.59
C SER A 75 -9.49 4.75 -2.73
N LEU A 76 -10.24 5.02 -3.80
CA LEU A 76 -10.35 4.15 -4.96
C LEU A 76 -9.00 4.03 -5.67
N SER A 77 -8.32 5.16 -5.87
CA SER A 77 -6.95 5.19 -6.41
C SER A 77 -6.00 4.31 -5.62
N SER A 78 -6.08 4.36 -4.30
CA SER A 78 -5.20 3.60 -3.40
C SER A 78 -5.46 2.10 -3.49
N LEU A 79 -6.72 1.69 -3.60
CA LEU A 79 -7.09 0.29 -3.77
C LEU A 79 -6.64 -0.25 -5.13
N ILE A 80 -6.94 0.47 -6.22
CA ILE A 80 -6.55 0.06 -7.57
C ILE A 80 -5.02 0.02 -7.71
N ALA A 81 -4.32 1.03 -7.20
CA ALA A 81 -2.86 1.06 -7.21
C ALA A 81 -2.24 -0.07 -6.36
N SER A 82 -2.87 -0.42 -5.23
CA SER A 82 -2.40 -1.56 -4.43
C SER A 82 -2.59 -2.89 -5.14
N LEU A 83 -3.67 -3.04 -5.93
CA LEU A 83 -3.94 -4.22 -6.74
C LEU A 83 -3.03 -4.30 -7.97
N SER A 84 -2.56 -3.17 -8.51
CA SER A 84 -1.69 -3.16 -9.70
C SER A 84 -0.32 -3.81 -9.47
N ILE A 85 0.13 -3.90 -8.21
CA ILE A 85 1.43 -4.51 -7.87
C ILE A 85 1.41 -6.04 -7.99
N PRO A 86 0.51 -6.79 -7.33
CA PRO A 86 0.44 -8.23 -7.53
C PRO A 86 0.10 -8.61 -8.97
N THR A 87 -0.69 -7.83 -9.70
CA THR A 87 -0.95 -8.09 -11.13
C THR A 87 0.29 -7.89 -11.99
N TYR A 88 1.06 -6.83 -11.75
CA TYR A 88 2.35 -6.62 -12.42
C TYR A 88 3.33 -7.76 -12.17
N LEU A 89 3.43 -8.24 -10.93
CA LEU A 89 4.29 -9.37 -10.57
C LEU A 89 3.91 -10.66 -11.30
N LEU A 90 2.60 -10.92 -11.44
CA LEU A 90 2.09 -12.10 -12.13
C LEU A 90 2.39 -12.08 -13.63
N LEU A 91 2.31 -10.89 -14.26
CA LEU A 91 2.51 -10.74 -15.71
C LEU A 91 3.98 -10.60 -16.12
N PHE A 92 4.82 -9.94 -15.32
CA PHE A 92 6.16 -9.52 -15.74
C PHE A 92 7.31 -10.11 -14.91
N VAL A 93 7.04 -10.73 -13.76
CA VAL A 93 8.07 -11.17 -12.80
C VAL A 93 7.85 -12.61 -12.32
N ASN A 94 7.14 -13.42 -13.12
CA ASN A 94 6.83 -14.83 -12.85
C ASN A 94 6.23 -15.08 -11.45
N GLY A 95 5.49 -14.12 -10.89
CA GLY A 95 4.83 -14.26 -9.60
C GLY A 95 5.76 -14.36 -8.38
N LYS A 96 7.05 -14.00 -8.51
CA LYS A 96 7.99 -14.07 -7.38
C LYS A 96 7.51 -13.17 -6.23
N ASN A 97 7.38 -13.75 -5.03
CA ASN A 97 6.91 -13.08 -3.81
C ASN A 97 5.46 -12.52 -3.89
N ILE A 98 4.64 -13.01 -4.82
CA ILE A 98 3.25 -12.55 -5.01
C ILE A 98 2.41 -12.64 -3.73
N PHE A 99 2.63 -13.68 -2.92
CA PHE A 99 1.92 -13.88 -1.65
C PHE A 99 2.09 -12.71 -0.69
N PHE A 100 3.30 -12.14 -0.59
CA PHE A 100 3.53 -10.96 0.26
C PHE A 100 2.70 -9.76 -0.20
N PHE A 101 2.70 -9.46 -1.50
CA PHE A 101 1.95 -8.33 -2.05
C PHE A 101 0.43 -8.55 -2.00
N LEU A 102 -0.03 -9.80 -2.12
CA LEU A 102 -1.44 -10.16 -1.89
C LEU A 102 -1.84 -9.91 -0.44
N ILE A 103 -1.02 -10.32 0.54
CA ILE A 103 -1.28 -10.05 1.96
C ILE A 103 -1.35 -8.53 2.21
N MET A 104 -0.40 -7.77 1.67
CA MET A 104 -0.39 -6.31 1.78
C MET A 104 -1.65 -5.69 1.16
N PHE A 105 -2.08 -6.17 -0.02
CA PHE A 105 -3.32 -5.75 -0.65
C PHE A 105 -4.54 -6.02 0.24
N VAL A 106 -4.67 -7.23 0.79
CA VAL A 106 -5.78 -7.58 1.69
C VAL A 106 -5.80 -6.69 2.94
N LEU A 107 -4.63 -6.41 3.52
CA LEU A 107 -4.53 -5.51 4.67
C LEU A 107 -4.96 -4.08 4.30
N ILE A 108 -4.49 -3.54 3.18
CA ILE A 108 -4.90 -2.21 2.69
C ILE A 108 -6.40 -2.18 2.39
N PHE A 109 -6.95 -3.24 1.79
CA PHE A 109 -8.37 -3.36 1.55
C PHE A 109 -9.16 -3.31 2.86
N PHE A 110 -8.71 -4.04 3.88
CA PHE A 110 -9.33 -4.04 5.20
C PHE A 110 -9.28 -2.67 5.89
N THR A 111 -8.18 -1.92 5.75
CA THR A 111 -8.11 -0.54 6.29
C THR A 111 -9.05 0.41 5.57
N HIS A 112 -9.37 0.14 4.30
CA HIS A 112 -10.27 0.95 3.48
C HIS A 112 -11.74 0.53 3.54
N ARG A 113 -12.12 -0.53 4.29
CA ARG A 113 -13.52 -1.01 4.36
C ARG A 113 -14.56 0.09 4.64
N LYS A 114 -14.22 1.08 5.49
CA LYS A 114 -15.11 2.23 5.78
C LYS A 114 -15.24 3.18 4.58
N ASN A 115 -14.16 3.39 3.84
CA ASN A 115 -14.15 4.19 2.62
C ASN A 115 -14.93 3.49 1.50
N ILE A 116 -14.72 2.18 1.31
CA ILE A 116 -15.47 1.37 0.35
C ILE A 116 -16.97 1.46 0.64
N LYS A 117 -17.39 1.35 1.92
CA LYS A 117 -18.80 1.52 2.31
C LYS A 117 -19.35 2.91 1.93
N ARG A 118 -18.57 3.98 2.16
CA ARG A 118 -18.95 5.35 1.75
C ARG A 118 -19.00 5.51 0.24
N LEU A 119 -18.10 4.85 -0.50
CA LEU A 119 -18.07 4.88 -1.97
C LEU A 119 -19.34 4.24 -2.54
N ILE A 120 -19.72 3.07 -2.02
CA ILE A 120 -20.96 2.36 -2.40
C ILE A 120 -22.19 3.22 -2.09
N ASN A 121 -22.19 3.89 -0.93
CA ASN A 121 -23.26 4.79 -0.53
C ASN A 121 -23.24 6.15 -1.24
N LYS A 122 -22.27 6.42 -2.14
CA LYS A 122 -22.04 7.73 -2.77
C LYS A 122 -21.80 8.89 -1.78
N GLU A 123 -21.41 8.57 -0.55
CA GLU A 123 -21.08 9.52 0.53
C GLU A 123 -19.59 9.86 0.58
N GLU A 124 -18.78 9.22 -0.26
CA GLU A 124 -17.35 9.51 -0.28
C GLU A 124 -17.09 10.92 -0.80
N SER A 125 -16.44 11.74 0.02
CA SER A 125 -16.04 13.09 -0.35
C SER A 125 -15.08 13.01 -1.54
N LYS A 126 -15.52 13.47 -2.71
CA LYS A 126 -14.60 13.79 -3.80
C LYS A 126 -13.61 14.81 -3.27
N THR A 127 -12.33 14.50 -3.38
CA THR A 127 -11.29 15.49 -3.10
C THR A 127 -11.43 16.60 -4.13
N LYS A 128 -11.88 17.78 -3.68
CA LYS A 128 -11.90 18.98 -4.50
C LYS A 128 -10.45 19.34 -4.83
N ILE A 129 -10.03 19.00 -6.04
CA ILE A 129 -8.93 19.70 -6.69
C ILE A 129 -9.56 21.05 -7.06
N TYR A 130 -9.02 22.13 -6.47
CA TYR A 130 -9.50 23.51 -6.59
C TYR A 130 -10.00 23.85 -7.99
#